data_AF-A0AAV8G6M1-F1
#
_entry.id   AF-A0AAV8G6M1-F1
#
_cell.length_a   1.000
_cell.length_b   1.000
_cell.length_c   1.000
_cell.angle_alpha   90.00
_cell.angle_beta   90.00
_cell.angle_gamma   90.00
#
_symmetry.space_group_name_H-M   'P 1'
#
loop_
_entity.id
_entity.type
_entity.pdbx_description
1 polymer ?
#
loop_
_entity_poly.entity_id
_entity_poly.type
_entity_poly.pdbx_seq_one_letter_code
_entity_poly.pdbx_strand_id
1 'polypeptide(L)'
;MASMLPVVIFLALSISVSSTTATTSSNKVSEPLLLACKQTPEPEICLKYLSVFPTSFTGNIHNITALSISAASSLTNKIHDFVSSLEKKSAFSTPAFERCLKSSAVAIKGIAGRLNDLAKAVRDRSYADVSLWFFEAWTDLETAEQSCTGHNGQPQIPQLSRYLDDLRRLLRIILVFFGIIGN
;
A
#
# COMPACT_ATOMS: atom_id res chain seq x y z
N MET A 1 37.16 22.61 72.67
CA MET A 1 37.09 23.68 71.65
C MET A 1 37.80 23.17 70.40
N ALA A 2 37.17 23.44 69.25
CA ALA A 2 37.28 22.67 68.02
C ALA A 2 38.57 22.88 67.21
N SER A 3 39.01 21.82 66.54
CA SER A 3 39.94 21.85 65.39
C SER A 3 39.86 20.50 64.67
N MET A 4 39.47 20.51 63.39
CA MET A 4 39.76 19.51 62.32
C MET A 4 38.93 19.92 61.08
N LEU A 5 39.54 20.59 60.10
CA LEU A 5 40.16 20.08 58.86
C LEU A 5 39.15 19.85 57.70
N PRO A 6 39.47 20.29 56.46
CA PRO A 6 38.56 20.24 55.32
C PRO A 6 38.60 18.88 54.61
N VAL A 7 37.42 18.30 54.37
CA VAL A 7 37.26 17.10 53.54
C VAL A 7 37.15 17.53 52.08
N VAL A 8 38.23 17.29 51.33
CA VAL A 8 38.30 17.43 49.87
C VAL A 8 37.54 16.26 49.24
N ILE A 9 36.38 16.54 48.66
CA ILE A 9 35.60 15.56 47.88
C ILE A 9 36.01 15.67 46.41
N PHE A 10 36.86 14.75 45.97
CA PHE A 10 37.15 14.52 44.55
C PHE A 10 35.94 13.82 43.90
N LEU A 11 35.13 14.59 43.16
CA LEU A 11 34.12 14.07 42.24
C LEU A 11 34.81 13.57 40.97
N ALA A 12 35.09 12.27 40.91
CA ALA A 12 35.51 11.60 39.68
C ALA A 12 34.29 11.43 38.76
N LEU A 13 34.16 12.32 37.77
CA LEU A 13 33.21 12.21 36.68
C LEU A 13 33.70 11.13 35.69
N SER A 14 33.24 9.90 35.85
CA SER A 14 33.46 8.82 34.88
C SER A 14 32.55 9.05 33.67
N ILE A 15 33.06 9.76 32.65
CA ILE A 15 32.40 9.90 31.35
C ILE A 15 32.56 8.57 30.62
N SER A 16 31.57 7.68 30.75
CA SER A 16 31.44 6.52 29.88
C SER A 16 31.10 7.01 28.48
N VAL A 17 32.13 7.19 27.64
CA VAL A 17 31.95 7.34 26.20
C VAL A 17 31.50 5.98 25.66
N SER A 18 30.20 5.75 25.63
CA SER A 18 29.62 4.66 24.86
C SER A 18 29.86 4.98 23.39
N SER A 19 30.87 4.32 22.81
CA SER A 19 31.07 4.28 21.37
C SER A 19 29.84 3.66 20.72
N THR A 20 28.88 4.51 20.33
CA THR A 20 27.81 4.12 19.41
C THR A 20 28.47 3.70 18.11
N THR A 21 28.69 2.39 17.97
CA THR A 21 28.89 1.77 16.67
C THR A 21 27.64 2.06 15.86
N ALA A 22 27.71 3.09 15.01
CA ALA A 22 26.76 3.32 13.95
C ALA A 22 26.80 2.08 13.05
N THR A 23 25.90 1.15 13.33
CA THR A 23 25.59 0.07 12.41
C THR A 23 24.97 0.76 11.21
N THR A 24 25.72 0.78 10.11
CA THR A 24 25.21 1.09 8.78
C THR A 24 24.01 0.18 8.55
N SER A 25 22.81 0.74 8.70
CA SER A 25 21.53 0.11 8.39
C SER A 25 21.50 -0.18 6.90
N SER A 26 22.11 -1.29 6.50
CA SER A 26 21.77 -1.95 5.25
C SER A 26 20.26 -2.15 5.29
N ASN A 27 19.55 -1.58 4.32
CA ASN A 27 18.12 -1.77 4.07
C ASN A 27 17.85 -3.26 3.77
N LYS A 28 18.00 -4.13 4.76
CA LYS A 28 17.66 -5.54 4.67
C LYS A 28 16.15 -5.61 4.66
N VAL A 29 15.60 -5.76 3.48
CA VAL A 29 14.24 -6.29 3.32
C VAL A 29 14.15 -7.54 4.18
N SER A 30 13.21 -7.57 5.10
CA SER A 30 13.08 -8.66 6.06
C SER A 30 12.78 -9.99 5.36
N GLU A 31 13.22 -11.08 5.97
CA GLU A 31 12.94 -12.44 5.50
C GLU A 31 11.43 -12.74 5.33
N PRO A 32 10.52 -12.38 6.25
CA PRO A 32 9.08 -12.65 6.08
C PRO A 32 8.47 -11.98 4.84
N LEU A 33 8.76 -10.69 4.63
CA LEU A 33 8.29 -9.97 3.44
C LEU A 33 8.87 -10.56 2.15
N LEU A 34 10.17 -10.89 2.14
CA LEU A 34 10.81 -11.53 0.98
C LEU A 34 10.15 -12.87 0.64
N LEU A 35 9.89 -13.70 1.66
CA LEU A 35 9.24 -15.00 1.48
C LEU A 35 7.82 -14.84 0.94
N ALA A 36 7.02 -13.92 1.50
CA ALA A 36 5.68 -13.65 1.02
C ALA A 36 5.70 -13.14 -0.43
N CYS A 37 6.51 -12.12 -0.74
CA CYS A 37 6.58 -11.55 -2.08
C CYS A 37 7.09 -12.52 -3.14
N LYS A 38 7.98 -13.47 -2.79
CA LYS A 38 8.44 -14.53 -3.71
C LYS A 38 7.33 -15.46 -4.19
N GLN A 39 6.22 -15.57 -3.45
CA GLN A 39 5.07 -16.38 -3.86
C GLN A 39 4.13 -15.65 -4.82
N THR A 40 4.33 -14.34 -5.00
CA THR A 40 3.50 -13.52 -5.89
C THR A 40 4.04 -13.58 -7.32
N PRO A 41 3.19 -13.42 -8.35
CA PRO A 41 3.64 -13.34 -9.74
C PRO A 41 4.52 -12.09 -10.02
N GLU A 42 4.52 -11.11 -9.12
CA GLU A 42 5.24 -9.84 -9.27
C GLU A 42 6.03 -9.48 -8.01
N PRO A 43 7.11 -10.23 -7.69
CA PRO A 43 7.86 -10.04 -6.44
C PRO A 43 8.42 -8.63 -6.29
N GLU A 44 8.90 -8.02 -7.37
CA GLU A 44 9.46 -6.67 -7.36
C GLU A 44 8.41 -5.61 -7.03
N ILE A 45 7.21 -5.74 -7.59
CA ILE A 45 6.08 -4.83 -7.32
C ILE A 45 5.60 -5.01 -5.89
N CYS A 46 5.50 -6.25 -5.42
CA CYS A 46 5.20 -6.55 -4.03
C CYS A 46 6.19 -5.88 -3.07
N LEU A 47 7.49 -6.03 -3.32
CA LEU A 47 8.53 -5.39 -2.51
C LEU A 47 8.46 -3.86 -2.59
N LYS A 48 8.29 -3.30 -3.80
CA LYS A 48 8.18 -1.84 -4.03
C LYS A 48 7.06 -1.23 -3.18
N TYR A 49 5.89 -1.87 -3.15
CA TYR A 49 4.72 -1.34 -2.45
C TYR A 49 4.69 -1.65 -0.95
N LEU A 50 5.34 -2.73 -0.49
CA LEU A 50 5.25 -3.15 0.90
C LEU A 50 6.45 -2.75 1.75
N SER A 51 7.64 -2.61 1.16
CA SER A 51 8.86 -2.22 1.89
C SER A 51 8.81 -0.81 2.49
N VAL A 52 7.87 0.03 2.06
CA VAL A 52 7.65 1.36 2.63
C VAL A 52 7.00 1.32 4.02
N PHE A 53 6.46 0.16 4.43
CA PHE A 53 5.83 -0.01 5.73
C PHE A 53 6.80 -0.67 6.70
N PRO A 54 7.25 -0.01 7.79
CA PRO A 54 8.18 -0.61 8.75
C PRO A 54 7.65 -1.91 9.37
N THR A 55 6.33 -2.02 9.55
CA THR A 55 5.68 -3.22 10.11
C THR A 55 5.67 -4.41 9.14
N SER A 56 5.92 -4.19 7.85
CA SER A 56 6.10 -5.28 6.88
C SER A 56 7.29 -6.16 7.23
N PHE A 57 8.27 -5.62 7.97
CA PHE A 57 9.54 -6.29 8.24
C PHE A 57 9.45 -7.36 9.33
N THR A 58 8.44 -7.28 10.18
CA THR A 58 8.23 -8.21 11.30
C THR A 58 6.83 -8.80 11.31
N GLY A 59 6.03 -8.51 10.28
CA GLY A 59 4.66 -8.94 10.15
C GLY A 59 4.54 -10.42 9.77
N ASN A 60 3.56 -11.10 10.33
CA ASN A 60 3.07 -12.38 9.79
C ASN A 60 2.28 -12.14 8.49
N ILE A 61 1.84 -13.22 7.84
CA ILE A 61 1.11 -13.13 6.57
C ILE A 61 -0.18 -12.29 6.68
N HIS A 62 -0.89 -12.29 7.82
CA HIS A 62 -2.06 -11.44 8.03
C HIS A 62 -1.70 -9.96 8.00
N ASN A 63 -0.62 -9.56 8.68
CA ASN A 63 -0.15 -8.18 8.65
C ASN A 63 0.31 -7.78 7.25
N ILE A 64 1.06 -8.66 6.56
CA ILE A 64 1.50 -8.41 5.18
C ILE A 64 0.30 -8.26 4.24
N THR A 65 -0.77 -9.04 4.43
CA THR A 65 -2.02 -8.92 3.68
C THR A 65 -2.76 -7.62 3.98
N ALA A 66 -2.85 -7.22 5.24
CA ALA A 66 -3.44 -5.92 5.60
C ALA A 66 -2.67 -4.75 4.97
N LEU A 67 -1.34 -4.84 4.91
CA LEU A 67 -0.50 -3.84 4.28
C LEU A 67 -0.68 -3.79 2.76
N SER A 68 -0.83 -4.93 2.08
CA SER A 68 -1.10 -4.93 0.63
C SER A 68 -2.46 -4.34 0.29
N ILE A 69 -3.49 -4.62 1.10
CA ILE A 69 -4.81 -3.98 0.97
C ILE A 69 -4.71 -2.46 1.23
N SER A 70 -3.91 -2.04 2.20
CA SER A 70 -3.67 -0.61 2.49
C SER A 70 -2.94 0.11 1.34
N ALA A 71 -1.96 -0.55 0.72
CA ALA A 71 -1.27 -0.04 -0.47
C ALA A 71 -2.23 0.11 -1.65
N ALA A 72 -3.07 -0.91 -1.92
CA ALA A 72 -4.09 -0.87 -2.96
C ALA A 72 -5.13 0.23 -2.70
N SER A 73 -5.57 0.40 -1.45
CA SER A 73 -6.52 1.45 -1.05
C SER A 73 -5.94 2.84 -1.26
N SER A 74 -4.66 3.03 -0.90
CA SER A 74 -3.95 4.28 -1.12
C SER A 74 -3.81 4.62 -2.61
N LEU A 75 -3.55 3.63 -3.45
CA LEU A 75 -3.51 3.82 -4.91
C LEU A 75 -4.90 4.09 -5.48
N THR A 76 -5.94 3.41 -4.99
CA THR A 76 -7.34 3.62 -5.39
C THR A 76 -7.77 5.06 -5.09
N ASN A 77 -7.43 5.59 -3.92
CA ASN A 77 -7.68 7.00 -3.58
C ASN A 77 -6.94 7.96 -4.52
N LYS A 78 -5.66 7.69 -4.85
CA LYS A 78 -4.92 8.49 -5.83
C LYS A 78 -5.58 8.48 -7.21
N ILE A 79 -6.12 7.34 -7.65
CA ILE A 79 -6.85 7.25 -8.93
C ILE A 79 -8.15 8.05 -8.85
N HIS A 80 -8.92 7.91 -7.77
CA HIS A 80 -10.15 8.66 -7.55
C HIS A 80 -9.89 10.18 -7.61
N ASP A 81 -8.85 10.65 -6.92
CA ASP A 81 -8.48 12.07 -6.90
C ASP A 81 -8.02 12.54 -8.28
N PHE A 82 -7.26 11.69 -8.99
CA PHE A 82 -6.85 11.97 -10.36
C PHE A 82 -8.07 12.14 -11.27
N VAL A 83 -8.98 11.17 -11.33
CA VAL A 83 -10.21 11.21 -12.14
C VAL A 83 -11.07 12.42 -11.77
N SER A 84 -11.30 12.65 -10.47
CA SER A 84 -12.05 13.81 -9.96
C SER A 84 -11.42 15.14 -10.40
N SER A 85 -10.09 15.22 -10.47
CA SER A 85 -9.40 16.41 -10.95
C SER A 85 -9.59 16.64 -12.46
N LEU A 86 -9.76 15.57 -13.24
CA LEU A 86 -10.03 15.65 -14.66
C LEU A 86 -11.46 16.12 -14.93
N GLU A 87 -12.43 15.60 -14.18
CA GLU A 87 -13.84 16.01 -14.30
C GLU A 87 -14.04 17.50 -14.03
N LYS A 88 -13.28 18.07 -13.08
CA LYS A 88 -13.33 19.51 -12.74
C LYS A 88 -12.69 20.41 -13.81
N LYS A 89 -11.80 19.86 -14.66
CA LYS A 89 -11.11 20.63 -15.69
C LYS A 89 -11.94 20.59 -16.98
N SER A 90 -12.83 21.56 -17.13
CA SER A 90 -13.73 21.72 -18.30
C SER A 90 -13.02 21.78 -19.66
N ALA A 91 -11.74 22.12 -19.69
CA ALA A 91 -10.96 22.28 -20.91
C ALA A 91 -10.68 20.98 -21.69
N PHE A 92 -10.93 19.80 -21.11
CA PHE A 92 -10.55 18.50 -21.71
C PHE A 92 -11.74 17.63 -22.14
N SER A 93 -12.97 18.07 -21.92
CA SER A 93 -14.11 17.15 -21.83
C SER A 93 -15.03 17.24 -23.05
N THR A 94 -14.87 16.32 -24.00
CA THR A 94 -15.98 15.94 -24.88
C THR A 94 -17.01 15.14 -24.07
N PRO A 95 -18.30 15.11 -24.46
CA PRO A 95 -19.30 14.30 -23.75
C PRO A 95 -18.93 12.80 -23.66
N ALA A 96 -18.19 12.29 -24.65
CA ALA A 96 -17.69 10.92 -24.63
C ALA A 96 -16.61 10.73 -23.54
N PHE A 97 -15.65 11.66 -23.45
CA PHE A 97 -14.61 11.60 -22.43
C PHE A 97 -15.18 11.79 -21.01
N GLU A 98 -16.17 12.68 -20.83
CA GLU A 98 -16.86 12.85 -19.56
C GLU A 98 -17.55 11.56 -19.09
N ARG A 99 -18.20 10.82 -20.01
CA ARG A 99 -18.78 9.50 -19.68
C ARG A 99 -17.73 8.47 -19.30
N CYS A 100 -16.59 8.48 -19.98
CA CYS A 100 -15.43 7.64 -19.62
C CYS A 100 -15.01 7.91 -18.16
N LEU A 101 -14.79 9.18 -17.80
CA LEU A 101 -14.37 9.56 -16.46
C LEU A 101 -15.40 9.19 -15.39
N LYS A 102 -16.68 9.44 -15.63
CA LYS A 102 -17.76 9.07 -14.70
C LYS A 102 -17.85 7.55 -14.50
N SER A 103 -17.75 6.78 -15.58
CA SER A 103 -17.76 5.33 -15.52
C SER A 103 -16.57 4.79 -14.74
N SER A 104 -15.36 5.31 -15.01
CA SER A 104 -14.17 4.99 -14.22
C SER A 104 -14.33 5.38 -12.75
N ALA A 105 -14.89 6.56 -12.43
CA ALA A 105 -15.08 7.00 -11.05
C ALA A 105 -16.02 6.07 -10.26
N VAL A 106 -17.12 5.63 -10.86
CA VAL A 106 -18.06 4.67 -10.25
C VAL A 106 -17.36 3.34 -9.97
N ALA A 107 -16.63 2.82 -10.95
CA ALA A 107 -15.90 1.56 -10.81
C ALA A 107 -14.81 1.66 -9.73
N ILE A 108 -14.02 2.73 -9.70
CA ILE A 108 -13.00 2.98 -8.67
C ILE A 108 -13.60 3.04 -7.26
N LYS A 109 -14.79 3.63 -7.11
CA LYS A 109 -15.53 3.61 -5.83
C LYS A 109 -15.95 2.20 -5.43
N GLY A 110 -16.35 1.37 -6.38
CA GLY A 110 -16.64 -0.05 -6.15
C GLY A 110 -15.42 -0.80 -5.62
N ILE A 111 -14.26 -0.65 -6.27
CA ILE A 111 -12.98 -1.21 -5.80
C ILE A 111 -12.66 -0.76 -4.37
N ALA A 112 -12.80 0.54 -4.07
CA ALA A 112 -12.54 1.06 -2.72
C ALA A 112 -13.43 0.41 -1.65
N GLY A 113 -14.72 0.19 -1.97
CA GLY A 113 -15.65 -0.53 -1.10
C GLY A 113 -15.17 -1.96 -0.82
N ARG A 114 -14.77 -2.69 -1.87
CA ARG A 114 -14.29 -4.07 -1.74
C ARG A 114 -12.96 -4.20 -1.03
N LEU A 115 -12.04 -3.27 -1.22
CA LEU A 115 -10.81 -3.23 -0.45
C LEU A 115 -11.09 -3.03 1.05
N ASN A 116 -12.10 -2.23 1.41
CA ASN A 116 -12.52 -2.09 2.80
C ASN A 116 -13.15 -3.38 3.35
N ASP A 117 -13.96 -4.09 2.56
CA ASP A 117 -14.53 -5.39 2.93
C ASP A 117 -13.43 -6.45 3.14
N LEU A 118 -12.44 -6.51 2.25
CA LEU A 118 -11.26 -7.38 2.37
C LEU A 118 -10.41 -7.03 3.60
N ALA A 119 -10.21 -5.73 3.90
CA ALA A 119 -9.50 -5.30 5.09
C ALA A 119 -10.22 -5.75 6.37
N LYS A 120 -11.56 -5.66 6.38
CA LYS A 120 -12.40 -6.16 7.47
C LYS A 120 -12.27 -7.68 7.62
N ALA A 121 -12.25 -8.44 6.53
CA ALA A 121 -12.00 -9.89 6.55
C ALA A 121 -10.69 -10.25 7.26
N VAL A 122 -9.58 -9.57 6.91
CA VAL A 122 -8.28 -9.80 7.55
C VAL A 122 -8.32 -9.49 9.04
N ARG A 123 -8.93 -8.38 9.43
CA ARG A 123 -9.04 -7.96 10.83
C ARG A 123 -9.89 -8.91 11.65
N ASP A 124 -11.06 -9.27 11.13
CA ASP A 124 -12.05 -10.09 11.83
C ASP A 124 -11.74 -11.59 11.69
N ARG A 125 -10.71 -11.95 10.92
CA ARG A 125 -10.32 -13.32 10.56
C ARG A 125 -11.47 -14.13 9.96
N SER A 126 -12.33 -13.46 9.18
CA SER A 126 -13.48 -14.05 8.51
C SER A 126 -13.28 -13.98 7.00
N TYR A 127 -13.11 -15.15 6.36
CA TYR A 127 -12.68 -15.23 4.96
C TYR A 127 -13.74 -15.80 4.01
N ALA A 128 -14.96 -16.06 4.49
CA ALA A 128 -16.02 -16.73 3.72
C ALA A 128 -16.34 -16.03 2.39
N ASP A 129 -16.37 -14.70 2.40
CA ASP A 129 -16.78 -13.88 1.25
C ASP A 129 -15.60 -13.22 0.51
N VAL A 130 -14.35 -13.53 0.89
CA VAL A 130 -13.16 -12.90 0.30
C VAL A 130 -13.10 -13.11 -1.21
N SER A 131 -13.39 -14.32 -1.69
CA SER A 131 -13.38 -14.61 -3.13
C SER A 131 -14.43 -13.80 -3.89
N LEU A 132 -15.61 -13.60 -3.30
CA LEU A 132 -16.66 -12.76 -3.87
C LEU A 132 -16.21 -11.31 -3.96
N TRP A 133 -15.76 -10.71 -2.85
CA TRP A 133 -15.34 -9.31 -2.83
C TRP A 133 -14.12 -9.05 -3.72
N PHE A 134 -13.20 -10.01 -3.78
CA PHE A 134 -12.07 -9.93 -4.69
C PHE A 134 -12.52 -9.93 -6.16
N PHE A 135 -13.42 -10.84 -6.54
CA PHE A 135 -13.94 -10.92 -7.90
C PHE A 135 -14.68 -9.63 -8.28
N GLU A 136 -15.52 -9.10 -7.39
CA GLU A 136 -16.20 -7.82 -7.62
C GLU A 136 -15.20 -6.66 -7.80
N ALA A 137 -14.15 -6.57 -6.97
CA ALA A 137 -13.10 -5.58 -7.13
C ALA A 137 -12.35 -5.72 -8.47
N TRP A 138 -12.13 -6.96 -8.91
CA TRP A 138 -11.47 -7.26 -10.18
C TRP A 138 -12.33 -6.84 -11.38
N THR A 139 -13.63 -7.15 -11.35
CA THR A 139 -14.59 -6.73 -12.38
C THR A 139 -14.73 -5.22 -12.45
N ASP A 140 -14.75 -4.53 -11.31
CA ASP A 140 -14.76 -3.07 -11.27
C ASP A 140 -13.46 -2.50 -11.87
N LEU A 141 -12.30 -3.10 -11.57
CA LEU A 141 -11.04 -2.69 -12.19
C LEU A 141 -11.07 -2.84 -13.72
N GLU A 142 -11.55 -3.98 -14.23
CA GLU A 142 -11.70 -4.20 -15.67
C GLU A 142 -12.66 -3.17 -16.29
N THR A 143 -13.76 -2.86 -15.60
CA THR A 143 -14.68 -1.79 -16.02
C THR A 143 -13.98 -0.44 -16.08
N ALA A 144 -13.17 -0.09 -15.07
CA ALA A 144 -12.45 1.18 -15.03
C ALA A 144 -11.45 1.33 -16.19
N GLU A 145 -10.75 0.25 -16.54
CA GLU A 145 -9.81 0.22 -17.66
C GLU A 145 -10.52 0.31 -19.01
N GLN A 146 -11.64 -0.40 -19.17
CA GLN A 146 -12.40 -0.41 -20.41
C GLN A 146 -13.14 0.90 -20.65
N SER A 147 -13.56 1.59 -19.58
CA SER A 147 -14.39 2.81 -19.62
C SER A 147 -13.82 3.91 -20.52
N CYS A 148 -12.50 3.97 -20.67
CA CYS A 148 -11.82 5.00 -21.44
C CYS A 148 -11.12 4.48 -22.71
N THR A 149 -11.44 3.26 -23.13
CA THR A 149 -10.94 2.69 -24.39
C THR A 149 -11.38 3.56 -25.56
N GLY A 150 -10.47 3.85 -26.48
CA GLY A 150 -10.72 4.74 -27.63
C GLY A 150 -10.45 6.22 -27.37
N HIS A 151 -10.07 6.61 -26.14
CA HIS A 151 -9.68 7.97 -25.80
C HIS A 151 -8.15 8.19 -25.78
N ASN A 152 -7.36 7.37 -26.49
CA ASN A 152 -5.89 7.40 -26.47
C ASN A 152 -5.26 8.74 -26.88
N GLY A 153 -6.01 9.61 -27.58
CA GLY A 153 -5.58 10.97 -27.90
C GLY A 153 -5.62 11.96 -26.73
N GLN A 154 -6.25 11.58 -25.60
CA GLN A 154 -6.30 12.41 -24.40
C GLN A 154 -5.00 12.24 -23.59
N PRO A 155 -4.27 13.32 -23.28
CA PRO A 155 -2.94 13.23 -22.67
C PRO A 155 -2.95 12.64 -21.25
N GLN A 156 -4.11 12.55 -20.60
CA GLN A 156 -4.26 12.04 -19.24
C GLN A 156 -4.48 10.52 -19.20
N ILE A 157 -4.90 9.90 -20.31
CA ILE A 157 -5.17 8.46 -20.38
C ILE A 157 -3.94 7.61 -20.06
N PRO A 158 -2.74 7.90 -20.58
CA PRO A 158 -1.54 7.11 -20.24
C PRO A 158 -1.20 7.11 -18.74
N GLN A 159 -1.54 8.18 -18.00
CA GLN A 159 -1.34 8.22 -16.55
C GLN A 159 -2.42 7.39 -15.83
N LEU A 160 -3.68 7.52 -16.23
CA LEU A 160 -4.77 6.70 -15.68
C LEU A 160 -4.50 5.20 -15.88
N SER A 161 -4.15 4.79 -17.10
CA SER A 161 -3.84 3.39 -17.42
C SER A 161 -2.70 2.83 -16.59
N ARG A 162 -1.65 3.63 -16.31
CA ARG A 162 -0.55 3.21 -15.43
C ARG A 162 -0.99 2.99 -13.99
N TYR A 163 -1.85 3.85 -13.46
CA TYR A 163 -2.38 3.64 -12.10
C TYR A 163 -3.29 2.40 -12.01
N LEU A 164 -4.12 2.17 -13.03
CA LEU A 164 -4.99 1.00 -13.09
C LEU A 164 -4.16 -0.30 -13.21
N ASP A 165 -3.09 -0.29 -14.02
CA ASP A 165 -2.16 -1.41 -14.12
C ASP A 165 -1.47 -1.69 -12.78
N ASP A 166 -0.94 -0.66 -12.11
CA ASP A 166 -0.36 -0.82 -10.76
C ASP A 166 -1.37 -1.38 -9.75
N LEU A 167 -2.63 -0.97 -9.83
CA LEU A 167 -3.71 -1.49 -8.98
C LEU A 167 -4.03 -2.96 -9.30
N ARG A 168 -4.05 -3.34 -10.58
CA ARG A 168 -4.19 -4.74 -11.02
C ARG A 168 -3.14 -5.63 -10.37
N ARG A 169 -1.89 -5.20 -10.41
CA ARG A 169 -0.76 -5.95 -9.85
C ARG A 169 -0.90 -6.11 -8.34
N LEU A 170 -1.33 -5.05 -7.64
CA LEU A 170 -1.62 -5.12 -6.21
C LEU A 170 -2.79 -6.06 -5.88
N LEU A 171 -3.87 -6.06 -6.67
CA LEU A 171 -4.96 -7.02 -6.49
C LEU A 171 -4.46 -8.47 -6.65
N ARG A 172 -3.63 -8.76 -7.66
CA ARG A 172 -3.03 -10.10 -7.81
C ARG A 172 -2.20 -10.52 -6.59
N ILE A 173 -1.42 -9.60 -6.01
CA ILE A 173 -0.66 -9.83 -4.79
C ILE A 173 -1.60 -10.14 -3.61
N ILE A 174 -2.67 -9.36 -3.45
CA ILE A 174 -3.69 -9.58 -2.40
C ILE A 174 -4.33 -10.97 -2.54
N LEU A 175 -4.70 -11.38 -3.75
CA LEU A 175 -5.28 -12.71 -4.00
C LEU A 175 -4.36 -13.84 -3.54
N VAL A 176 -3.07 -13.77 -3.91
CA VAL A 176 -2.08 -14.75 -3.48
C VAL A 176 -2.01 -14.83 -1.96
N PHE A 177 -1.95 -13.67 -1.28
CA PHE A 177 -1.85 -13.66 0.17
C PHE A 177 -3.09 -14.21 0.88
N PHE A 178 -4.29 -13.95 0.36
CA PHE A 178 -5.49 -14.64 0.86
C PHE A 178 -5.45 -16.14 0.60
N GLY A 179 -4.90 -16.58 -0.52
CA GLY A 179 -4.66 -18.00 -0.80
C GLY A 179 -3.68 -18.66 0.19
N ILE A 180 -2.72 -17.90 0.73
CA ILE A 180 -1.82 -18.39 1.78
C ILE A 180 -2.54 -18.43 3.14
N ILE A 181 -3.38 -17.43 3.45
CA ILE A 181 -4.12 -17.38 4.72
C ILE A 181 -5.20 -18.45 4.82
N GLY A 182 -5.86 -18.77 3.70
CA GLY A 182 -6.98 -19.71 3.67
C GLY A 182 -6.60 -21.18 3.67
N ASN A 183 -5.30 -21.51 3.54
CA ASN A 183 -4.74 -22.86 3.64
C ASN A 183 -4.08 -23.08 5.00
#